data_AF-A0A1F4NYS5-F1
#
_entry.id   AF-A0A1F4NYS5-F1
#
_cell.length_a   1.000
_cell.length_b   1.000
_cell.length_c   1.000
_cell.angle_alpha   90.00
_cell.angle_beta   90.00
_cell.angle_gamma   90.00
#
_symmetry.space_group_name_H-M   'P 1'
#
loop_
_entity.id
_entity.type
_entity.pdbx_description
1 polymer ?
#
loop_
_entity_poly.entity_id
_entity_poly.type
_entity_poly.pdbx_seq_one_letter_code
_entity_poly.pdbx_strand_id
1 'polypeptide(L)'
;GAANVMAASLGIVTPFCSCSAVPLFIGFVQAGVPLGVTFSFLISAPMVNEVALTLLFGMFGWKVALLYLGLGLTVAIVAGWVIGRLKMEAHLEDWVRDMPKMSADFEATGMMLGERIEGGFQAVREIVGKVWPYILVGIALGGLIHGYVPEDFMASFMGKEAWWSVPLAVVMGVPMYTNAAGVIPIVQALLAKGAALGTVLAFMMSVIALSLPEMIILRKVLKVRLIATFVAVVASGILLVGFVFNAVL
;
A
#
# COMPACT_ATOMS: atom_id res chain seq x y z
N GLY A 1 -18.92 3.50 1.19
CA GLY A 1 -19.55 2.34 1.84
C GLY A 1 -19.32 1.13 0.96
N ALA A 2 -20.33 0.70 0.22
CA ALA A 2 -20.25 -0.48 -0.66
C ALA A 2 -19.10 -0.46 -1.68
N ALA A 3 -18.89 0.67 -2.38
CA ALA A 3 -17.82 0.79 -3.37
C ALA A 3 -16.41 0.58 -2.79
N ASN A 4 -16.15 1.03 -1.56
CA ASN A 4 -14.86 0.81 -0.89
C ASN A 4 -14.66 -0.68 -0.57
N VAL A 5 -15.72 -1.38 -0.18
CA VAL A 5 -15.67 -2.83 0.09
C VAL A 5 -15.35 -3.60 -1.20
N MET A 6 -16.04 -3.27 -2.29
CA MET A 6 -15.79 -3.89 -3.60
C MET A 6 -14.35 -3.64 -4.06
N ALA A 7 -13.89 -2.40 -3.97
CA ALA A 7 -12.54 -2.02 -4.37
C ALA A 7 -11.46 -2.73 -3.50
N ALA A 8 -11.64 -2.77 -2.18
CA ALA A 8 -10.70 -3.46 -1.31
C ALA A 8 -10.67 -4.98 -1.59
N SER A 9 -11.83 -5.61 -1.81
CA SER A 9 -11.90 -7.04 -2.18
C SER A 9 -11.22 -7.33 -3.52
N LEU A 10 -11.34 -6.42 -4.50
CA LEU A 10 -10.69 -6.57 -5.80
C LEU A 10 -9.16 -6.42 -5.67
N GLY A 11 -8.69 -5.57 -4.75
CA GLY A 11 -7.28 -5.46 -4.40
C GLY A 11 -6.69 -6.76 -3.86
N ILE A 12 -7.45 -7.54 -3.08
CA ILE A 12 -6.98 -8.83 -2.54
C ILE A 12 -6.71 -9.83 -3.67
N VAL A 13 -7.59 -9.86 -4.68
CA VAL A 13 -7.49 -10.79 -5.82
C VAL A 13 -6.40 -10.37 -6.81
N THR A 14 -6.01 -9.09 -6.81
CA THR A 14 -5.03 -8.55 -7.75
C THR A 14 -3.78 -8.09 -6.99
N PRO A 15 -2.76 -8.97 -6.82
CA PRO A 15 -1.58 -8.69 -6.00
C PRO A 15 -0.65 -7.71 -6.72
N PHE A 16 -1.07 -6.45 -6.78
CA PHE A 16 -0.25 -5.36 -7.28
C PHE A 16 0.74 -4.93 -6.21
N CYS A 17 2.01 -4.89 -6.58
CA CYS A 17 3.04 -4.27 -5.76
C CYS A 17 3.00 -2.74 -5.88
N SER A 18 3.71 -2.06 -4.98
CA SER A 18 3.82 -0.59 -4.94
C SER A 18 4.24 0.03 -6.28
N CYS A 19 5.00 -0.69 -7.13
CA CYS A 19 5.40 -0.23 -8.46
C CYS A 19 4.22 -0.07 -9.44
N SER A 20 3.17 -0.88 -9.29
CA SER A 20 1.98 -0.87 -10.16
C SER A 20 0.85 0.01 -9.63
N ALA A 21 0.94 0.43 -8.37
CA ALA A 21 -0.08 1.20 -7.67
C ALA A 21 -0.39 2.54 -8.36
N VAL A 22 0.64 3.27 -8.79
CA VAL A 22 0.46 4.63 -9.35
C VAL A 22 -0.14 4.66 -10.76
N PRO A 23 0.32 3.84 -11.72
CA PRO A 23 -0.38 3.70 -12.99
C PRO A 23 -1.86 3.36 -12.82
N LEU A 24 -2.17 2.45 -11.91
CA LEU A 24 -3.54 2.04 -11.63
C LEU A 24 -4.36 3.17 -10.98
N PHE A 25 -3.76 3.91 -10.03
CA PHE A 25 -4.37 5.09 -9.42
C PHE A 25 -4.77 6.12 -10.49
N ILE A 26 -3.85 6.42 -11.42
CA ILE A 26 -4.10 7.36 -12.51
C ILE A 26 -5.27 6.86 -13.37
N GLY A 27 -5.29 5.56 -13.72
CA GLY A 27 -6.38 4.96 -14.48
C GLY A 27 -7.73 5.07 -13.78
N PHE A 28 -7.79 4.82 -12.47
CA PHE A 28 -9.02 4.96 -11.68
C PHE A 28 -9.49 6.42 -11.59
N VAL A 29 -8.57 7.38 -11.42
CA VAL A 29 -8.92 8.81 -11.40
C VAL A 29 -9.42 9.27 -12.78
N GLN A 30 -8.78 8.83 -13.88
CA GLN A 30 -9.24 9.11 -15.24
C GLN A 30 -10.63 8.53 -15.53
N ALA A 31 -10.92 7.34 -15.01
CA ALA A 31 -12.24 6.70 -15.10
C ALA A 31 -13.31 7.36 -14.21
N GLY A 32 -12.95 8.41 -13.45
CA GLY A 32 -13.88 9.14 -12.57
C GLY A 32 -14.23 8.41 -11.28
N VAL A 33 -13.45 7.39 -10.89
CA VAL A 33 -13.67 6.66 -9.64
C VAL A 33 -13.39 7.60 -8.45
N PRO A 34 -14.30 7.68 -7.44
CA PRO A 34 -14.10 8.54 -6.28
C PRO A 34 -12.80 8.21 -5.55
N LEU A 35 -12.04 9.23 -5.14
CA LEU A 35 -10.73 9.04 -4.51
C LEU A 35 -10.73 8.07 -3.33
N GLY A 36 -11.78 8.10 -2.49
CA GLY A 36 -11.86 7.20 -1.34
C GLY A 36 -11.90 5.71 -1.73
N VAL A 37 -12.54 5.38 -2.85
CA VAL A 37 -12.61 4.02 -3.40
C VAL A 37 -11.23 3.60 -3.92
N THR A 38 -10.58 4.52 -4.65
CA THR A 38 -9.23 4.34 -5.19
C THR A 38 -8.22 4.09 -4.06
N PHE A 39 -8.25 4.86 -2.97
CA PHE A 39 -7.36 4.64 -1.83
C PHE A 39 -7.67 3.34 -1.08
N SER A 40 -8.94 2.94 -0.93
CA SER A 40 -9.26 1.62 -0.36
C SER A 40 -8.67 0.48 -1.18
N PHE A 41 -8.71 0.56 -2.50
CA PHE A 41 -8.02 -0.38 -3.38
C PHE A 41 -6.50 -0.34 -3.17
N LEU A 42 -5.91 0.87 -3.26
CA LEU A 42 -4.45 1.05 -3.19
C LEU A 42 -3.84 0.55 -1.88
N ILE A 43 -4.55 0.71 -0.77
CA ILE A 43 -4.09 0.24 0.54
C ILE A 43 -4.26 -1.27 0.64
N SER A 44 -5.39 -1.81 0.17
CA SER A 44 -5.70 -3.23 0.32
C SER A 44 -4.81 -4.12 -0.55
N ALA A 45 -4.50 -3.71 -1.78
CA ALA A 45 -3.77 -4.54 -2.75
C ALA A 45 -2.36 -4.99 -2.28
N PRO A 46 -1.48 -4.12 -1.76
CA PRO A 46 -0.19 -4.54 -1.24
C PRO A 46 -0.33 -5.17 0.16
N MET A 47 -1.20 -4.62 1.02
CA MET A 47 -1.31 -5.00 2.43
C MET A 47 -1.91 -6.40 2.65
N VAL A 48 -2.91 -6.77 1.85
CA VAL A 48 -3.64 -8.03 1.96
C VAL A 48 -3.57 -8.74 0.62
N ASN A 49 -2.48 -9.48 0.40
CA ASN A 49 -2.26 -10.24 -0.83
C ASN A 49 -2.18 -11.75 -0.54
N GLU A 50 -2.43 -12.55 -1.57
CA GLU A 50 -2.43 -14.02 -1.49
C GLU A 50 -1.11 -14.59 -0.95
N VAL A 51 0.01 -14.00 -1.32
CA VAL A 51 1.35 -14.44 -0.90
C VAL A 51 1.53 -14.26 0.61
N ALA A 52 1.18 -13.08 1.14
CA ALA A 52 1.23 -12.77 2.56
C ALA A 52 0.30 -13.68 3.36
N LEU A 53 -0.94 -13.88 2.89
CA LEU A 53 -1.91 -14.75 3.56
C LEU A 53 -1.48 -16.21 3.57
N THR A 54 -0.95 -16.72 2.45
CA THR A 54 -0.44 -18.10 2.36
C THR A 54 0.71 -18.32 3.32
N LEU A 55 1.61 -17.34 3.43
CA LEU A 55 2.77 -17.45 4.30
C LEU A 55 2.40 -17.27 5.77
N LEU A 56 1.51 -16.32 6.10
CA LEU A 56 0.96 -16.17 7.45
C LEU A 56 0.19 -17.42 7.89
N PHE A 57 -0.57 -18.04 6.98
CA PHE A 57 -1.26 -19.30 7.23
C PHE A 57 -0.28 -20.42 7.52
N GLY A 58 0.80 -20.53 6.74
CA GLY A 58 1.85 -21.54 6.94
C GLY A 58 2.65 -21.36 8.22
N MET A 59 2.88 -20.12 8.67
CA MET A 59 3.72 -19.82 9.82
C MET A 59 2.96 -19.72 11.15
N PHE A 60 1.80 -19.07 11.15
CA PHE A 60 1.03 -18.72 12.35
C PHE A 60 -0.33 -19.40 12.43
N GLY A 61 -0.68 -20.17 11.41
CA GLY A 61 -1.94 -20.88 11.31
C GLY A 61 -3.11 -19.99 10.88
N TRP A 62 -4.26 -20.64 10.73
CA TRP A 62 -5.45 -20.04 10.12
C TRP A 62 -6.07 -18.89 10.92
N LYS A 63 -5.95 -18.90 12.25
CA LYS A 63 -6.52 -17.87 13.12
C LYS A 63 -5.88 -16.51 12.88
N VAL A 64 -4.54 -16.45 12.84
CA VAL A 64 -3.78 -15.22 12.61
C VAL A 64 -3.99 -14.71 11.19
N ALA A 65 -3.99 -15.60 10.20
CA ALA A 65 -4.23 -15.25 8.81
C ALA A 65 -5.63 -14.62 8.59
N LEU A 66 -6.69 -15.18 9.16
CA LEU A 66 -8.03 -14.61 9.07
C LEU A 66 -8.18 -13.29 9.84
N LEU A 67 -7.55 -13.19 11.02
CA LEU A 67 -7.57 -11.94 11.78
C LEU A 67 -6.84 -10.83 11.01
N TYR A 68 -5.71 -11.15 10.38
CA TYR A 68 -4.95 -10.24 9.53
C TYR A 68 -5.76 -9.80 8.30
N LEU A 69 -6.40 -10.75 7.62
CA LEU A 69 -7.30 -10.48 6.49
C LEU A 69 -8.41 -9.49 6.89
N GLY A 70 -9.12 -9.78 7.99
CA GLY A 70 -10.23 -8.96 8.46
C GLY A 70 -9.80 -7.56 8.90
N LEU A 71 -8.70 -7.48 9.65
CA LEU A 71 -8.18 -6.19 10.14
C LEU A 71 -7.57 -5.36 9.02
N GLY A 72 -6.79 -5.95 8.11
CA GLY A 72 -6.23 -5.26 6.95
C GLY A 72 -7.31 -4.71 6.03
N LEU A 73 -8.34 -5.51 5.74
CA LEU A 73 -9.50 -5.06 4.94
C LEU A 73 -10.26 -3.92 5.64
N THR A 74 -10.46 -4.04 6.96
CA THR A 74 -11.11 -2.99 7.75
C THR A 74 -10.31 -1.70 7.71
N VAL A 75 -9.00 -1.75 7.88
CA VAL A 75 -8.11 -0.58 7.79
C VAL A 75 -8.20 0.04 6.40
N ALA A 76 -8.15 -0.74 5.32
CA ALA A 76 -8.23 -0.22 3.96
C ALA A 76 -9.58 0.46 3.65
N ILE A 77 -10.69 -0.14 4.10
CA ILE A 77 -12.04 0.43 3.92
C ILE A 77 -12.20 1.72 4.73
N VAL A 78 -11.81 1.70 6.00
CA VAL A 78 -11.91 2.86 6.90
C VAL A 78 -11.00 3.98 6.42
N ALA A 79 -9.75 3.68 6.07
CA ALA A 79 -8.80 4.67 5.59
C ALA A 79 -9.28 5.34 4.30
N GLY A 80 -9.70 4.57 3.30
CA GLY A 80 -10.25 5.13 2.06
C GLY A 80 -11.58 5.87 2.29
N TRP A 81 -12.41 5.44 3.25
CA TRP A 81 -13.62 6.17 3.62
C TRP A 81 -13.32 7.52 4.27
N VAL A 82 -12.38 7.57 5.21
CA VAL A 82 -11.93 8.81 5.87
C VAL A 82 -11.32 9.76 4.85
N ILE A 83 -10.39 9.30 4.01
CA ILE A 83 -9.76 10.12 2.96
C ILE A 83 -10.81 10.63 1.97
N GLY A 84 -11.77 9.78 1.58
CA GLY A 84 -12.87 10.17 0.70
C GLY A 84 -13.79 11.24 1.32
N ARG A 85 -14.06 11.17 2.63
CA ARG A 85 -14.86 12.17 3.36
C ARG A 85 -14.16 13.52 3.48
N LEU A 86 -12.84 13.53 3.51
CA LEU A 86 -12.05 14.77 3.55
C LEU A 86 -12.03 15.51 2.20
N LYS A 87 -12.61 14.94 1.14
CA LYS A 87 -12.75 15.54 -0.21
C LYS A 87 -11.47 16.23 -0.69
N MET A 88 -10.34 15.55 -0.50
CA MET A 88 -9.02 16.11 -0.82
C MET A 88 -8.69 16.05 -2.32
N GLU A 89 -9.70 16.04 -3.19
CA GLU A 89 -9.54 16.01 -4.66
C GLU A 89 -8.76 17.21 -5.18
N ALA A 90 -8.86 18.35 -4.49
CA ALA A 90 -8.06 19.55 -4.77
C ALA A 90 -6.56 19.39 -4.48
N HIS A 91 -6.17 18.34 -3.75
CA HIS A 91 -4.78 18.03 -3.39
C HIS A 91 -4.16 16.96 -4.30
N LEU A 92 -4.80 16.63 -5.43
CA LEU A 92 -4.14 15.94 -6.53
C LEU A 92 -3.18 16.91 -7.24
N GLU A 93 -2.10 16.38 -7.80
CA GLU A 93 -1.21 17.14 -8.67
C GLU A 93 -1.94 17.56 -9.95
N ASP A 94 -1.65 18.76 -10.44
CA ASP A 94 -2.48 19.43 -11.44
C ASP A 94 -2.52 18.63 -12.76
N TRP A 95 -1.40 18.01 -13.14
CA TRP A 95 -1.33 17.13 -14.32
C TRP A 95 -2.20 15.87 -14.24
N VAL A 96 -2.60 15.41 -13.04
CA VAL A 96 -3.54 14.28 -12.86
C VAL A 96 -4.97 14.79 -12.88
N ARG A 97 -5.20 15.97 -12.29
CA ARG A 97 -6.51 16.60 -12.21
C ARG A 97 -7.02 17.09 -13.57
N ASP A 98 -6.10 17.58 -14.40
CA ASP A 98 -6.38 18.17 -15.71
C ASP A 98 -6.31 17.13 -16.84
N MET A 99 -6.09 15.85 -16.53
CA MET A 99 -6.21 14.80 -17.53
C MET A 99 -7.63 14.74 -18.07
N PRO A 100 -7.80 14.51 -19.38
CA PRO A 100 -9.10 14.20 -19.95
C PRO A 100 -9.70 13.03 -19.16
N LYS A 101 -10.82 13.27 -18.50
CA LYS A 101 -11.61 12.17 -17.94
C LYS A 101 -12.01 11.29 -19.11
N MET A 102 -11.95 9.98 -18.93
CA MET A 102 -12.39 9.03 -19.93
C MET A 102 -13.88 9.29 -20.17
N SER A 103 -14.20 10.08 -21.19
CA SER A 103 -15.57 10.38 -21.54
C SER A 103 -16.16 9.10 -22.11
N ALA A 104 -17.27 8.65 -21.53
CA ALA A 104 -18.11 7.60 -22.13
C ALA A 104 -18.63 7.99 -23.54
N ASP A 105 -18.44 9.26 -23.94
CA ASP A 105 -18.60 9.78 -25.30
C ASP A 105 -17.42 9.50 -26.24
N PHE A 106 -16.47 8.63 -25.87
CA PHE A 106 -15.61 8.01 -26.89
C PHE A 106 -16.54 7.17 -27.76
N GLU A 107 -17.01 7.78 -28.85
CA GLU A 107 -17.91 7.17 -29.81
C GLU A 107 -17.45 5.73 -30.05
N ALA A 108 -18.32 4.78 -29.71
CA ALA A 108 -18.20 3.39 -30.11
C ALA A 108 -18.38 3.23 -31.64
N THR A 109 -17.95 4.22 -32.42
CA THR A 109 -17.87 4.20 -33.87
C THR A 109 -16.57 3.50 -34.23
N GLY A 110 -16.63 2.17 -34.29
CA GLY A 110 -15.80 1.37 -35.19
C GLY A 110 -14.28 1.58 -35.17
N MET A 111 -13.63 1.75 -34.01
CA MET A 111 -12.16 1.70 -33.97
C MET A 111 -11.66 0.34 -34.46
N MET A 112 -10.79 0.33 -35.48
CA MET A 112 -10.14 -0.89 -35.95
C MET A 112 -9.23 -1.45 -34.84
N LEU A 113 -9.02 -2.77 -34.83
CA LEU A 113 -8.16 -3.44 -33.85
C LEU A 113 -6.74 -2.81 -33.81
N GLY A 114 -6.25 -2.30 -34.94
CA GLY A 114 -4.99 -1.56 -35.04
C GLY A 114 -5.00 -0.25 -34.25
N GLU A 115 -6.04 0.57 -34.35
CA GLU A 115 -6.16 1.84 -33.62
C GLU A 115 -6.31 1.63 -32.11
N ARG A 116 -6.93 0.51 -31.70
CA ARG A 116 -7.00 0.11 -30.29
C ARG A 116 -5.64 -0.30 -29.73
N ILE A 117 -4.83 -1.02 -30.52
CA ILE A 117 -3.47 -1.42 -30.12
C ILE A 117 -2.54 -0.20 -30.06
N GLU A 118 -2.63 0.69 -31.06
CA GLU A 118 -1.84 1.94 -31.13
C GLU A 118 -2.18 2.86 -29.94
N GLY A 119 -3.48 3.06 -29.66
CA GLY A 119 -3.95 3.85 -28.53
C GLY A 119 -3.54 3.26 -27.18
N GLY A 120 -3.64 1.94 -27.03
CA GLY A 120 -3.16 1.24 -25.84
C GLY A 120 -1.64 1.39 -25.64
N PHE A 121 -0.86 1.28 -26.71
CA PHE A 121 0.59 1.41 -26.64
C PHE A 121 1.04 2.85 -26.35
N GLN A 122 0.34 3.85 -26.90
CA GLN A 122 0.58 5.25 -26.55
C GLN A 122 0.27 5.54 -25.07
N ALA A 123 -0.86 5.05 -24.56
CA ALA A 123 -1.21 5.19 -23.14
C ALA A 123 -0.18 4.53 -22.23
N VAL A 124 0.24 3.31 -22.53
CA VAL A 124 1.30 2.62 -21.77
C VAL A 124 2.61 3.42 -21.83
N ARG A 125 3.03 3.88 -23.02
CA ARG A 125 4.27 4.64 -23.19
C ARG A 125 4.24 5.97 -22.43
N GLU A 126 3.11 6.66 -22.42
CA GLU A 126 2.96 7.93 -21.70
C GLU A 126 2.99 7.73 -20.18
N ILE A 127 2.24 6.74 -19.66
CA ILE A 127 2.19 6.45 -18.23
C ILE A 127 3.55 5.93 -17.74
N VAL A 128 4.10 4.91 -18.41
CA VAL A 128 5.39 4.31 -18.05
C VAL A 128 6.53 5.31 -18.24
N GLY A 129 6.57 6.05 -19.35
CA GLY A 129 7.61 7.04 -19.61
C GLY A 129 7.67 8.14 -18.56
N LYS A 130 6.51 8.55 -18.04
CA LYS A 130 6.45 9.47 -16.90
C LYS A 130 6.95 8.77 -15.63
N VAL A 131 6.48 7.56 -15.29
CA VAL A 131 6.66 6.94 -13.96
C VAL A 131 8.02 6.23 -13.77
N TRP A 132 8.60 5.68 -14.85
CA TRP A 132 9.87 4.93 -14.86
C TRP A 132 11.05 5.57 -14.09
N PRO A 133 11.40 6.86 -14.29
CA PRO A 133 12.54 7.44 -13.58
C PRO A 133 12.34 7.45 -12.05
N TYR A 134 11.11 7.57 -11.58
CA TYR A 134 10.79 7.52 -10.15
C TYR A 134 10.84 6.11 -9.59
N ILE A 135 10.40 5.11 -10.38
CA ILE A 135 10.56 3.70 -10.02
C ILE A 135 12.05 3.36 -9.86
N LEU A 136 12.90 3.82 -10.78
CA LEU A 136 14.35 3.64 -10.69
C LEU A 136 14.93 4.27 -9.41
N VAL A 137 14.55 5.51 -9.09
CA VAL A 137 14.99 6.19 -7.86
C VAL A 137 14.50 5.44 -6.61
N GLY A 138 13.24 4.99 -6.59
CA GLY A 138 12.66 4.23 -5.49
C GLY A 138 13.36 2.89 -5.26
N ILE A 139 13.64 2.14 -6.34
CA ILE A 139 14.38 0.87 -6.28
C ILE A 139 15.83 1.10 -5.83
N ALA A 140 16.50 2.12 -6.37
CA ALA A 140 17.88 2.43 -6.02
C ALA A 140 18.01 2.83 -4.54
N LEU A 141 17.16 3.75 -4.05
CA LEU A 141 17.13 4.14 -2.65
C LEU A 141 16.74 2.97 -1.74
N GLY A 142 15.73 2.19 -2.15
CA GLY A 142 15.27 1.02 -1.40
C GLY A 142 16.35 -0.05 -1.25
N GLY A 143 17.08 -0.36 -2.32
CA GLY A 143 18.19 -1.33 -2.31
C GLY A 143 19.37 -0.87 -1.44
N LEU A 144 19.67 0.43 -1.41
CA LEU A 144 20.72 0.97 -0.54
C LEU A 144 20.36 0.86 0.94
N ILE A 145 19.09 1.08 1.30
CA ILE A 145 18.63 1.04 2.70
C ILE A 145 18.53 -0.40 3.21
N HIS A 146 18.10 -1.34 2.37
CA HIS A 146 17.87 -2.73 2.79
C HIS A 146 19.16 -3.42 3.30
N GLY A 147 20.33 -3.04 2.79
CA GLY A 147 21.61 -3.62 3.20
C GLY A 147 22.21 -3.04 4.50
N TYR A 148 21.66 -1.95 5.05
CA TYR A 148 22.32 -1.19 6.13
C TYR A 148 21.69 -1.40 7.52
N VAL A 149 20.51 -2.01 7.64
CA VAL A 149 19.81 -2.17 8.93
C VAL A 149 20.01 -3.58 9.49
N PRO A 150 20.82 -3.75 10.56
CA PRO A 150 21.05 -5.07 11.15
C PRO A 150 19.80 -5.57 11.92
N GLU A 151 19.46 -6.85 11.76
CA GLU A 151 18.33 -7.48 12.45
C GLU A 151 18.49 -7.45 13.98
N ASP A 152 19.72 -7.47 14.50
CA ASP A 152 20.02 -7.34 15.93
C ASP A 152 19.64 -5.97 16.50
N PHE A 153 19.83 -4.91 15.71
CA PHE A 153 19.42 -3.56 16.11
C PHE A 153 17.90 -3.53 16.26
N MET A 154 17.15 -4.02 15.27
CA MET A 154 15.68 -4.04 15.31
C MET A 154 15.13 -4.86 16.48
N ALA A 155 15.70 -6.04 16.73
CA ALA A 155 15.26 -6.94 17.80
C ALA A 155 15.46 -6.36 19.21
N SER A 156 16.55 -5.62 19.43
CA SER A 156 16.84 -5.02 20.75
C SER A 156 15.80 -3.99 21.20
N PHE A 157 15.14 -3.32 20.25
CA PHE A 157 14.08 -2.35 20.51
C PHE A 157 12.68 -2.96 20.49
N MET A 158 12.46 -4.00 19.66
CA MET A 158 11.14 -4.64 19.49
C MET A 158 10.85 -5.76 20.51
N GLY A 159 11.87 -6.29 21.21
CA GLY A 159 11.75 -7.38 22.19
C GLY A 159 11.28 -6.98 23.60
N LYS A 160 11.05 -5.69 23.88
CA LYS A 160 10.44 -5.27 25.16
C LYS A 160 8.92 -5.27 25.01
N GLU A 161 8.21 -5.87 25.97
CA GLU A 161 6.74 -5.79 26.14
C GLU A 161 6.29 -4.37 26.53
N ALA A 162 6.69 -3.37 25.75
CA ALA A 162 6.31 -1.99 25.94
C ALA A 162 5.24 -1.61 24.91
N TRP A 163 4.25 -0.84 25.34
CA TRP A 163 3.25 -0.24 24.47
C TRP A 163 3.86 0.63 23.34
N TRP A 164 5.10 1.10 23.51
CA TRP A 164 5.84 1.89 22.53
C TRP A 164 6.51 1.06 21.42
N SER A 165 6.56 -0.27 21.57
CA SER A 165 7.17 -1.18 20.59
C SER A 165 6.40 -1.16 19.26
N VAL A 166 5.06 -1.03 19.30
CA VAL A 166 4.22 -0.96 18.09
C VAL A 166 4.43 0.36 17.31
N PRO A 167 4.36 1.56 17.91
CA PRO A 167 4.74 2.80 17.23
C PRO A 167 6.15 2.80 16.65
N LEU A 168 7.12 2.32 17.42
CA LEU A 168 8.50 2.26 16.97
C LEU A 168 8.64 1.34 15.75
N ALA A 169 7.97 0.19 15.78
CA ALA A 169 7.94 -0.74 14.66
C ALA A 169 7.38 -0.11 13.39
N VAL A 170 6.27 0.64 13.48
CA VAL A 170 5.71 1.34 12.32
C VAL A 170 6.71 2.35 11.75
N VAL A 171 7.31 3.18 12.59
CA VAL A 171 8.30 4.19 12.16
C VAL A 171 9.53 3.54 11.53
N MET A 172 10.03 2.45 12.10
CA MET A 172 11.17 1.70 11.56
C MET A 172 10.85 0.96 10.26
N GLY A 173 9.58 0.62 10.03
CA GLY A 173 9.13 0.00 8.78
C GLY A 173 9.09 0.97 7.60
N VAL A 174 8.83 2.25 7.83
CA VAL A 174 8.69 3.28 6.77
C VAL A 174 9.91 3.37 5.83
N PRO A 175 11.17 3.39 6.34
CA PRO A 175 12.34 3.43 5.48
C PRO A 175 12.59 2.16 4.68
N MET A 176 12.03 1.03 5.10
CA MET A 176 12.36 -0.26 4.51
C MET A 176 11.59 -0.50 3.22
N TYR A 177 12.33 -0.74 2.15
CA TYR A 177 11.76 -1.18 0.88
C TYR A 177 11.83 -2.70 0.80
N THR A 178 10.72 -3.36 1.15
CA THR A 178 10.64 -4.81 1.03
C THR A 178 9.22 -5.22 0.68
N ASN A 179 9.07 -6.21 -0.19
CA ASN A 179 7.78 -6.79 -0.50
C ASN A 179 7.34 -7.78 0.60
N ALA A 180 6.09 -8.23 0.56
CA ALA A 180 5.54 -9.14 1.57
C ALA A 180 6.34 -10.45 1.71
N ALA A 181 7.01 -10.92 0.65
CA ALA A 181 7.84 -12.12 0.72
C ALA A 181 9.20 -11.86 1.40
N GLY A 182 9.85 -10.73 1.08
CA GLY A 182 11.18 -10.38 1.58
C GLY A 182 11.19 -9.96 3.05
N VAL A 183 10.06 -9.53 3.60
CA VAL A 183 9.97 -9.14 5.02
C VAL A 183 9.83 -10.35 5.96
N ILE A 184 9.52 -11.53 5.41
CA ILE A 184 9.27 -12.74 6.21
C ILE A 184 10.49 -13.25 6.97
N PRO A 185 11.69 -13.38 6.37
CA PRO A 185 12.88 -13.78 7.13
C PRO A 185 13.13 -12.86 8.32
N ILE A 186 12.90 -11.56 8.15
CA ILE A 186 13.04 -10.54 9.19
C ILE A 186 11.99 -10.76 10.29
N VAL A 187 10.73 -10.97 9.90
CA VAL A 187 9.62 -11.29 10.82
C VAL A 187 9.95 -12.55 11.64
N GLN A 188 10.45 -13.61 11.00
CA GLN A 188 10.86 -14.84 11.68
C GLN A 188 12.02 -14.61 12.65
N ALA A 189 13.03 -13.86 12.23
CA ALA A 189 14.18 -13.53 13.07
C ALA A 189 13.78 -12.68 14.30
N LEU A 190 12.89 -11.71 14.12
CA LEU A 190 12.38 -10.87 15.21
C LEU A 190 11.56 -11.67 16.22
N LEU A 191 10.71 -12.59 15.74
CA LEU A 191 9.93 -13.47 16.62
C LEU A 191 10.81 -14.48 17.36
N ALA A 192 11.82 -15.04 16.69
CA ALA A 192 12.80 -15.91 17.34
C ALA A 192 13.57 -15.20 18.47
N LYS A 193 13.71 -13.88 18.37
CA LYS A 193 14.32 -13.02 19.40
C LYS A 193 13.31 -12.49 20.44
N GLY A 194 12.06 -12.97 20.42
CA GLY A 194 11.06 -12.67 21.45
C GLY A 194 10.22 -11.42 21.20
N ALA A 195 10.20 -10.86 19.99
CA ALA A 195 9.28 -9.77 19.66
C ALA A 195 7.82 -10.24 19.73
N ALA A 196 6.92 -9.37 20.21
CA ALA A 196 5.50 -9.68 20.25
C ALA A 196 4.90 -9.79 18.84
N LEU A 197 3.99 -10.76 18.64
CA LEU A 197 3.40 -11.04 17.33
C LEU A 197 2.69 -9.81 16.75
N GLY A 198 1.94 -9.07 17.55
CA GLY A 198 1.27 -7.83 17.10
C GLY A 198 2.23 -6.74 16.64
N THR A 199 3.38 -6.58 17.31
CA THR A 199 4.43 -5.63 16.93
C THR A 199 5.05 -6.01 15.58
N VAL A 200 5.30 -7.30 15.36
CA VAL A 200 5.90 -7.80 14.13
C VAL A 200 4.94 -7.73 12.95
N LEU A 201 3.64 -7.98 13.17
CA LEU A 201 2.63 -7.78 12.13
C LEU A 201 2.42 -6.29 11.81
N ALA A 202 2.41 -5.41 12.82
CA ALA A 202 2.34 -3.96 12.59
C ALA A 202 3.57 -3.44 11.81
N PHE A 203 4.76 -3.96 12.13
CA PHE A 203 5.98 -3.73 11.35
C PHE A 203 5.78 -4.14 9.89
N MET A 204 5.36 -5.39 9.64
CA MET A 204 5.12 -5.92 8.30
C MET A 204 4.11 -5.06 7.51
N MET A 205 2.99 -4.68 8.13
CA MET A 205 1.98 -3.82 7.49
C MET A 205 2.54 -2.43 7.17
N SER A 206 3.38 -1.85 8.04
CA SER A 206 4.02 -0.55 7.80
C SER A 206 5.01 -0.60 6.65
N VAL A 207 5.88 -1.61 6.62
CA VAL A 207 6.84 -1.82 5.53
C VAL A 207 6.13 -1.92 4.18
N ILE A 208 4.97 -2.58 4.15
CA ILE A 208 4.24 -2.82 2.90
C ILE A 208 3.42 -1.60 2.45
N ALA A 209 2.81 -0.84 3.38
CA ALA A 209 1.84 0.21 3.05
C ALA A 209 2.35 1.64 3.21
N LEU A 210 3.48 1.84 3.89
CA LEU A 210 4.06 3.15 4.19
C LEU A 210 5.54 3.23 3.77
N SER A 211 5.95 2.45 2.78
CA SER A 211 7.36 2.44 2.36
C SER A 211 7.80 3.77 1.73
N LEU A 212 9.08 4.12 1.88
CA LEU A 212 9.66 5.31 1.26
C LEU A 212 9.44 5.35 -0.27
N PRO A 213 9.66 4.26 -1.04
CA PRO A 213 9.43 4.28 -2.48
C PRO A 213 7.96 4.54 -2.82
N GLU A 214 7.02 4.00 -2.06
CA GLU A 214 5.61 4.30 -2.23
C GLU A 214 5.30 5.79 -2.03
N MET A 215 5.89 6.43 -1.01
CA MET A 215 5.75 7.88 -0.81
C MET A 215 6.34 8.69 -1.97
N ILE A 216 7.49 8.30 -2.51
CA ILE A 216 8.14 8.96 -3.65
C ILE A 216 7.26 8.86 -4.90
N ILE A 217 6.69 7.68 -5.17
CA ILE A 217 5.85 7.48 -6.36
C ILE A 217 4.50 8.19 -6.17
N LEU A 218 3.89 8.15 -4.96
CA LEU A 218 2.67 8.90 -4.63
C LEU A 218 2.86 10.41 -4.70
N ARG A 219 4.05 10.94 -4.35
CA ARG A 219 4.37 12.37 -4.47
C ARG A 219 4.18 12.94 -5.86
N LYS A 220 4.27 12.06 -6.86
CA LYS A 220 4.07 12.44 -8.24
C LYS A 220 2.62 12.71 -8.59
N VAL A 221 1.68 12.01 -7.97
CA VAL A 221 0.24 12.13 -8.25
C VAL A 221 -0.50 12.93 -7.16
N LEU A 222 0.06 13.01 -5.95
CA LEU A 222 -0.55 13.64 -4.78
C LEU A 222 0.32 14.78 -4.22
N LYS A 223 -0.33 15.86 -3.77
CA LYS A 223 0.32 16.95 -3.01
C LYS A 223 0.73 16.44 -1.62
N VAL A 224 1.78 17.02 -1.02
CA VAL A 224 2.32 16.61 0.32
C VAL A 224 1.24 16.51 1.38
N ARG A 225 0.26 17.43 1.39
CA ARG A 225 -0.83 17.43 2.38
C ARG A 225 -1.67 16.16 2.32
N LEU A 226 -1.94 15.65 1.12
CA LEU A 226 -2.72 14.42 0.93
C LEU A 226 -1.91 13.19 1.33
N ILE A 227 -0.60 13.18 1.04
CA ILE A 227 0.31 12.13 1.49
C ILE A 227 0.42 12.09 3.00
N ALA A 228 0.60 13.24 3.65
CA ALA A 228 0.65 13.33 5.11
C ALA A 228 -0.64 12.81 5.75
N THR A 229 -1.80 13.13 5.16
CA THR A 229 -3.10 12.61 5.62
C THR A 229 -3.19 11.10 5.41
N PHE A 230 -2.79 10.60 4.24
CA PHE A 230 -2.75 9.17 3.93
C PHE A 230 -1.88 8.42 4.95
N VAL A 231 -0.64 8.88 5.15
CA VAL A 231 0.30 8.28 6.12
C VAL A 231 -0.28 8.30 7.52
N ALA A 232 -0.85 9.43 7.97
CA ALA A 232 -1.44 9.53 9.30
C ALA A 232 -2.60 8.56 9.51
N VAL A 233 -3.52 8.47 8.54
CA VAL A 233 -4.70 7.59 8.62
C VAL A 233 -4.27 6.12 8.58
N VAL A 234 -3.40 5.73 7.65
CA VAL A 234 -2.92 4.35 7.52
C VAL A 234 -2.06 3.95 8.72
N ALA A 235 -1.13 4.81 9.17
CA ALA A 235 -0.34 4.55 10.37
C ALA A 235 -1.24 4.36 11.59
N SER A 236 -2.25 5.22 11.79
CA SER A 236 -3.19 5.06 12.91
C SER A 236 -3.95 3.73 12.86
N GLY A 237 -4.32 3.27 11.66
CA GLY A 237 -4.94 1.97 11.46
C GLY A 237 -3.99 0.82 11.79
N ILE A 238 -2.74 0.89 11.34
CA ILE A 238 -1.72 -0.13 11.63
C ILE A 238 -1.41 -0.21 13.13
N LEU A 239 -1.32 0.93 13.82
CA LEU A 239 -1.14 0.97 15.28
C LEU A 239 -2.30 0.29 16.00
N LEU A 240 -3.53 0.62 15.62
CA LEU A 240 -4.73 -0.04 16.17
C LEU A 240 -4.68 -1.55 15.95
N VAL A 241 -4.34 -2.00 14.74
CA VAL A 241 -4.21 -3.42 14.44
C VAL A 241 -3.13 -4.08 15.29
N GLY A 242 -1.95 -3.48 15.41
CA GLY A 242 -0.86 -3.98 16.24
C GLY A 242 -1.26 -4.13 17.71
N PHE A 243 -1.94 -3.13 18.28
CA PHE A 243 -2.46 -3.19 19.65
C PHE A 243 -3.55 -4.25 19.82
N VAL A 244 -4.47 -4.37 18.85
CA VAL A 244 -5.53 -5.40 18.87
C VAL A 244 -4.91 -6.79 18.82
N PHE A 245 -3.93 -7.03 17.96
CA PHE A 245 -3.22 -8.31 17.89
C PHE A 245 -2.52 -8.63 19.21
N ASN A 246 -1.83 -7.65 19.81
CA ASN A 246 -1.12 -7.84 21.08
C ASN A 246 -2.04 -8.00 22.30
N ALA A 247 -3.30 -7.56 22.20
CA ALA A 247 -4.30 -7.74 23.26
C ALA A 247 -5.05 -9.08 23.14
N VAL A 248 -5.15 -9.64 21.93
CA VAL A 248 -5.89 -10.88 21.64
C VAL A 248 -4.99 -12.13 21.69
N LEU A 249 -3.69 -11.99 21.41
CA LEU A 249 -2.68 -13.05 21.33
C LEU A 249 -1.51 -12.74 22.25
#